data_AF-A0A6M4PBK2-F1
#
_entry.id   AF-A0A6M4PBK2-F1
#
_cell.length_a   1.000
_cell.length_b   1.000
_cell.length_c   1.000
_cell.angle_alpha   90.00
_cell.angle_beta   90.00
_cell.angle_gamma   90.00
#
_symmetry.space_group_name_H-M   'P 1'
#
loop_
_entity.id
_entity.type
_entity.pdbx_description
1 polymer ?
#
loop_
_entity_poly.entity_id
_entity_poly.type
_entity_poly.pdbx_seq_one_letter_code
_entity_poly.pdbx_strand_id
1 'polypeptide(L)'
;MHNCDVTLDKVIEIGDRLLPINTQGEGKGCHTDMLRRIDAQLMAMLTHHSKVLVVRVDIHLQQDATPSDNAVISHYIRKMRKWAQKKYKVKRLGFAWCRELCKSKKIHYHVFVMIDGNVTQDHRTITAKSMRLAKSYQHLGYDYVPEYLDDCFHMVEVGDKIAYNTVFRHMSYLAKERTKDKKHLAKRGKNYSTSRISNSPKRDVSEVFDSADNNITTYFDKPQRKPPKQPPTDNNGLTSTDDYLKKIADKKMHEQRLAESKQRTIEVNNLLDSMCRQDLSQGQDTSKLNIEF
;
A
#
# COMPACT_ATOMS: atom_id res chain seq x y z
N MET A 1 -25.91 13.52 4.59
CA MET A 1 -24.84 12.79 5.31
C MET A 1 -25.15 11.31 5.15
N HIS A 2 -24.32 10.52 4.46
CA HIS A 2 -24.42 9.06 4.57
C HIS A 2 -23.83 8.70 5.94
N ASN A 3 -24.59 8.04 6.80
CA ASN A 3 -24.03 7.38 7.98
C ASN A 3 -23.03 6.34 7.46
N CYS A 4 -21.74 6.63 7.63
CA CYS A 4 -20.70 5.64 7.39
C CYS A 4 -20.63 4.78 8.65
N ASP A 5 -21.30 3.63 8.62
CA ASP A 5 -21.18 2.67 9.71
C ASP A 5 -19.72 2.21 9.84
N VAL A 6 -19.26 2.08 11.07
CA VAL A 6 -17.93 1.61 11.41
C VAL A 6 -18.08 0.26 12.11
N THR A 7 -17.39 -0.77 11.61
CA THR A 7 -17.33 -2.07 12.27
C THR A 7 -15.99 -2.24 13.00
N LEU A 8 -16.03 -2.85 14.18
CA LEU A 8 -14.85 -3.26 14.96
C LEU A 8 -14.49 -4.73 14.74
N ASP A 9 -15.35 -5.47 14.03
CA ASP A 9 -15.23 -6.91 13.84
C ASP A 9 -14.03 -7.25 12.95
N LYS A 10 -13.59 -8.50 12.99
CA LYS A 10 -12.52 -8.98 12.10
C LYS A 10 -13.06 -9.47 10.75
N VAL A 11 -14.38 -9.46 10.58
CA VAL A 11 -15.10 -9.98 9.42
C VAL A 11 -16.23 -9.00 9.10
N ILE A 12 -16.55 -8.85 7.81
CA ILE A 12 -17.73 -8.12 7.35
C ILE A 12 -18.61 -9.02 6.49
N GLU A 13 -19.92 -8.91 6.67
CA GLU A 13 -20.92 -9.57 5.84
C GLU A 13 -21.32 -8.67 4.65
N ILE A 14 -21.14 -9.18 3.43
CA ILE A 14 -21.46 -8.49 2.17
C ILE A 14 -22.23 -9.42 1.25
N GLY A 15 -23.56 -9.27 1.24
CA GLY A 15 -24.45 -10.30 0.70
C GLY A 15 -24.36 -11.53 1.60
N ASP A 16 -24.29 -12.72 1.01
CA ASP A 16 -24.17 -13.97 1.77
C ASP A 16 -22.70 -14.36 2.07
N ARG A 17 -21.75 -13.43 1.89
CA ARG A 17 -20.30 -13.68 2.01
C ARG A 17 -19.72 -13.05 3.27
N LEU A 18 -18.90 -13.82 3.98
CA LEU A 18 -18.11 -13.37 5.13
C LEU A 18 -16.67 -13.09 4.71
N LEU A 19 -16.29 -11.81 4.68
CA LEU A 19 -14.97 -11.38 4.21
C LEU A 19 -14.08 -10.87 5.36
N PRO A 20 -12.81 -11.29 5.42
CA PRO A 20 -11.90 -10.87 6.47
C PRO A 20 -11.46 -9.40 6.30
N ILE A 21 -11.40 -8.67 7.41
CA ILE A 21 -10.96 -7.27 7.44
C ILE A 21 -9.82 -7.05 8.42
N ASN A 22 -9.01 -6.04 8.13
CA ASN A 22 -7.83 -5.68 8.91
C ASN A 22 -8.19 -4.62 9.96
N THR A 23 -8.65 -5.05 11.13
CA THR A 23 -8.91 -4.16 12.28
C THR A 23 -7.73 -4.04 13.26
N GLN A 24 -6.64 -4.81 13.06
CA GLN A 24 -5.39 -4.73 13.84
C GLN A 24 -5.56 -4.79 15.37
N GLY A 25 -6.66 -5.36 15.88
CA GLY A 25 -6.80 -5.83 17.27
C GLY A 25 -6.95 -4.79 18.38
N GLU A 26 -6.82 -3.48 18.11
CA GLU A 26 -6.82 -2.44 19.16
C GLU A 26 -8.09 -1.55 19.16
N GLY A 27 -9.28 -2.13 18.93
CA GLY A 27 -10.53 -1.35 18.89
C GLY A 27 -10.58 -0.31 17.76
N LYS A 28 -9.83 -0.54 16.67
CA LYS A 28 -9.77 0.33 15.49
C LYS A 28 -10.77 -0.14 14.46
N GLY A 29 -11.78 0.68 14.18
CA GLY A 29 -12.84 0.33 13.25
C GLY A 29 -12.50 0.59 11.78
N CYS A 30 -13.32 -0.03 10.91
CA CYS A 30 -13.27 0.13 9.47
C CYS A 30 -14.62 0.67 8.94
N HIS A 31 -14.57 1.65 8.03
CA HIS A 31 -15.75 2.17 7.35
C HIS A 31 -16.37 1.12 6.42
N THR A 32 -17.57 0.67 6.73
CA THR A 32 -18.26 -0.39 5.98
C THR A 32 -18.58 0.03 4.55
N ASP A 33 -18.92 1.30 4.30
CA ASP A 33 -19.14 1.83 2.94
C ASP A 33 -17.89 1.68 2.06
N MET A 34 -16.70 1.97 2.59
CA MET A 34 -15.46 1.78 1.84
C MET A 34 -15.19 0.30 1.57
N LEU A 35 -15.45 -0.59 2.55
CA LEU A 35 -15.32 -2.04 2.39
C LEU A 35 -16.23 -2.57 1.28
N ARG A 36 -17.52 -2.19 1.28
CA ARG A 36 -18.49 -2.57 0.24
C ARG A 36 -18.07 -2.07 -1.15
N ARG A 37 -17.50 -0.86 -1.24
CA ARG A 37 -16.98 -0.32 -2.51
C ARG A 37 -15.74 -1.04 -3.01
N ILE A 38 -14.84 -1.43 -2.11
CA ILE A 38 -13.65 -2.24 -2.46
C ILE A 38 -14.10 -3.58 -3.04
N ASP A 39 -14.99 -4.29 -2.34
CA ASP A 39 -15.55 -5.57 -2.78
C ASP A 39 -16.20 -5.43 -4.18
N ALA A 40 -17.08 -4.44 -4.35
CA ALA A 40 -17.75 -4.21 -5.62
C ALA A 40 -16.77 -3.97 -6.78
N GLN A 41 -15.66 -3.24 -6.56
CA GLN A 41 -14.67 -3.02 -7.61
C GLN A 41 -13.79 -4.25 -7.90
N LEU A 42 -13.42 -5.02 -6.89
CA LEU A 42 -12.71 -6.29 -7.07
C LEU A 42 -13.57 -7.29 -7.85
N MET A 43 -14.83 -7.47 -7.42
CA MET A 43 -15.81 -8.30 -8.10
C MET A 43 -16.00 -7.86 -9.56
N ALA A 44 -16.24 -6.57 -9.79
CA ALA A 44 -16.41 -6.05 -11.14
C ALA A 44 -15.19 -6.36 -12.01
N MET A 45 -13.97 -6.16 -11.53
CA MET A 45 -12.76 -6.50 -12.29
C MET A 45 -12.67 -8.01 -12.61
N LEU A 46 -13.04 -8.89 -11.67
CA LEU A 46 -13.07 -10.34 -11.89
C LEU A 46 -14.22 -10.80 -12.79
N THR A 47 -15.32 -10.06 -12.91
CA THR A 47 -16.33 -10.34 -13.95
C THR A 47 -15.85 -9.99 -15.36
N HIS A 48 -14.92 -9.04 -15.50
CA HIS A 48 -14.37 -8.64 -16.81
C HIS A 48 -13.13 -9.43 -17.23
N HIS A 49 -12.36 -9.96 -16.27
CA HIS A 49 -11.06 -10.58 -16.51
C HIS A 49 -10.96 -11.90 -15.74
N SER A 50 -10.41 -12.95 -16.34
CA SER A 50 -10.16 -14.22 -15.62
C SER A 50 -9.08 -14.10 -14.53
N LYS A 51 -8.30 -13.03 -14.57
CA LYS A 51 -7.18 -12.77 -13.68
C LYS A 51 -6.98 -11.28 -13.50
N VAL A 52 -6.75 -10.83 -12.28
CA VAL A 52 -6.57 -9.41 -11.93
C VAL A 52 -5.29 -9.25 -11.13
N LEU A 53 -4.39 -8.40 -11.63
CA LEU A 53 -3.26 -7.90 -10.87
C LEU A 53 -3.71 -6.68 -10.06
N VAL A 54 -3.54 -6.74 -8.74
CA VAL A 54 -3.83 -5.65 -7.82
C VAL A 54 -2.51 -5.15 -7.23
N VAL A 55 -2.20 -3.86 -7.39
CA VAL A 55 -0.92 -3.26 -6.94
C VAL A 55 -1.18 -2.10 -6.01
N ARG A 56 -0.54 -2.12 -4.83
CA ARG A 56 -0.48 -1.02 -3.88
C ARG A 56 0.63 -0.04 -4.27
N VAL A 57 0.29 1.24 -4.26
CA VAL A 57 1.20 2.37 -4.44
C VAL A 57 0.87 3.42 -3.40
N ASP A 58 1.90 3.90 -2.71
CA ASP A 58 1.77 4.95 -1.70
C ASP A 58 2.34 6.26 -2.29
N ILE A 59 1.50 7.29 -2.39
CA ILE A 59 1.86 8.59 -2.96
C ILE A 59 2.03 9.58 -1.82
N HIS A 60 3.26 10.01 -1.56
CA HIS A 60 3.54 11.05 -0.58
C HIS A 60 3.43 12.43 -1.22
N LEU A 61 2.84 13.37 -0.48
CA LEU A 61 2.79 14.77 -0.84
C LEU A 61 3.86 15.56 -0.06
N GLN A 62 4.18 16.73 -0.59
CA GLN A 62 5.14 17.64 0.04
C GLN A 62 4.62 18.10 1.42
N GLN A 63 5.53 18.42 2.33
CA GLN A 63 5.24 18.74 3.73
C GLN A 63 4.31 19.97 3.86
N ASP A 64 4.50 20.95 2.99
CA ASP A 64 3.76 22.20 2.88
C ASP A 64 2.48 22.09 2.03
N ALA A 65 2.29 20.96 1.34
CA ALA A 65 1.08 20.70 0.60
C ALA A 65 -0.10 20.57 1.58
N THR A 66 -1.00 21.56 1.53
CA THR A 66 -2.27 21.56 2.27
C THR A 66 -3.45 21.43 1.31
N PRO A 67 -3.52 20.35 0.48
CA PRO A 67 -4.57 20.23 -0.51
C PRO A 67 -5.94 20.23 0.17
N SER A 68 -6.71 21.25 -0.17
CA SER A 68 -8.10 21.43 0.25
C SER A 68 -9.06 20.55 -0.56
N ASP A 69 -8.53 19.85 -1.58
CA ASP A 69 -9.22 18.96 -2.50
C ASP A 69 -8.41 17.68 -2.80
N ASN A 70 -8.86 16.92 -3.80
CA ASN A 70 -8.26 15.67 -4.25
C ASN A 70 -7.58 15.79 -5.62
N ALA A 71 -7.07 16.97 -5.98
CA ALA A 71 -6.52 17.24 -7.32
C ALA A 71 -5.35 16.32 -7.65
N VAL A 72 -4.43 16.09 -6.70
CA VAL A 72 -3.23 15.26 -6.90
C VAL A 72 -3.59 13.80 -7.21
N ILE A 73 -4.47 13.19 -6.41
CA ILE A 73 -4.88 11.81 -6.63
C ILE A 73 -5.71 11.68 -7.92
N SER A 74 -6.55 12.67 -8.23
CA SER A 74 -7.33 12.72 -9.48
C SER A 74 -6.41 12.82 -10.71
N HIS A 75 -5.37 13.66 -10.62
CA HIS A 75 -4.33 13.77 -11.63
C HIS A 75 -3.59 12.44 -11.82
N TYR A 76 -3.18 11.79 -10.73
CA TYR A 76 -2.50 10.49 -10.75
C TYR A 76 -3.34 9.43 -11.47
N ILE A 77 -4.58 9.22 -11.02
CA ILE A 77 -5.48 8.19 -11.59
C ILE A 77 -5.71 8.42 -13.07
N ARG A 78 -5.90 9.67 -13.50
CA ARG A 78 -6.09 10.02 -14.93
C ARG A 78 -4.83 9.69 -15.75
N LYS A 79 -3.64 10.04 -15.28
CA LYS A 79 -2.38 9.76 -15.98
C LYS A 79 -2.07 8.27 -16.01
N MET A 80 -2.30 7.57 -14.91
CA MET A 80 -2.11 6.13 -14.80
C MET A 80 -3.06 5.39 -15.75
N ARG A 81 -4.34 5.77 -15.78
CA ARG A 81 -5.34 5.20 -16.72
C ARG A 81 -4.92 5.40 -18.17
N LYS A 82 -4.58 6.62 -18.58
CA LYS A 82 -4.17 6.91 -19.96
C LYS A 82 -2.93 6.12 -20.37
N TRP A 83 -1.96 6.00 -19.46
CA TRP A 83 -0.76 5.20 -19.71
C TRP A 83 -1.07 3.71 -19.82
N ALA A 84 -1.87 3.15 -18.90
CA ALA A 84 -2.25 1.75 -18.90
C ALA A 84 -3.03 1.38 -20.17
N GLN A 85 -3.99 2.22 -20.57
CA GLN A 85 -4.73 2.06 -21.83
C GLN A 85 -3.80 2.05 -23.06
N LYS A 86 -2.79 2.94 -23.09
CA LYS A 86 -1.84 2.99 -24.21
C LYS A 86 -0.89 1.79 -24.25
N LYS A 87 -0.30 1.44 -23.11
CA LYS A 87 0.75 0.41 -22.98
C LYS A 87 0.18 -0.99 -23.05
N TYR A 88 -0.88 -1.25 -22.31
CA TYR A 88 -1.45 -2.59 -22.14
C TYR A 88 -2.71 -2.80 -22.98
N LYS A 89 -3.21 -1.79 -23.70
CA LYS A 89 -4.44 -1.87 -24.49
C LYS A 89 -5.67 -2.29 -23.67
N VAL A 90 -5.61 -2.11 -22.36
CA VAL A 90 -6.72 -2.42 -21.45
C VAL A 90 -7.81 -1.37 -21.57
N LYS A 91 -9.07 -1.81 -21.53
CA LYS A 91 -10.23 -0.91 -21.52
C LYS A 91 -10.49 -0.28 -20.15
N ARG A 92 -10.09 -0.99 -19.09
CA ARG A 92 -10.45 -0.68 -17.70
C ARG A 92 -9.21 -0.58 -16.81
N LEU A 93 -9.30 0.29 -15.83
CA LEU A 93 -8.34 0.40 -14.72
C LEU A 93 -9.16 0.58 -13.45
N GLY A 94 -9.25 -0.47 -12.65
CA GLY A 94 -9.87 -0.40 -11.33
C GLY A 94 -8.95 0.31 -10.36
N PHE A 95 -9.51 0.97 -9.35
CA PHE A 95 -8.72 1.53 -8.27
C PHE A 95 -9.54 1.70 -6.99
N ALA A 96 -8.83 1.76 -5.87
CA ALA A 96 -9.35 2.25 -4.59
C ALA A 96 -8.25 3.08 -3.92
N TRP A 97 -8.59 4.21 -3.32
CA TRP A 97 -7.61 5.00 -2.58
C TRP A 97 -8.22 5.59 -1.32
N CYS A 98 -7.35 5.84 -0.34
CA CYS A 98 -7.66 6.68 0.82
C CYS A 98 -6.55 7.70 1.06
N ARG A 99 -6.91 8.82 1.65
CA ARG A 99 -6.01 9.84 2.15
C ARG A 99 -5.75 9.59 3.63
N GLU A 100 -4.49 9.67 4.03
CA GLU A 100 -4.08 9.52 5.41
C GLU A 100 -3.05 10.62 5.76
N LEU A 101 -3.03 11.02 7.02
CA LEU A 101 -2.04 11.93 7.56
C LEU A 101 -1.08 11.14 8.43
N CYS A 102 0.20 11.15 8.11
CA CYS A 102 1.20 10.50 8.96
C CYS A 102 1.49 11.35 10.21
N LYS A 103 2.17 10.74 11.20
CA LYS A 103 2.52 11.42 12.46
C LYS A 103 3.32 12.71 12.26
N SER A 104 4.13 12.79 11.20
CA SER A 104 4.90 14.00 10.84
C SER A 104 4.08 15.04 10.07
N LYS A 105 2.75 14.93 10.06
CA LYS A 105 1.80 15.83 9.39
C LYS A 105 1.96 15.90 7.86
N LYS A 106 2.61 14.91 7.25
CA LYS A 106 2.61 14.75 5.78
C LYS A 106 1.37 13.99 5.35
N ILE A 107 0.79 14.42 4.24
CA ILE A 107 -0.35 13.74 3.62
C ILE A 107 0.19 12.67 2.68
N HIS A 108 -0.38 11.47 2.76
CA HIS A 108 -0.12 10.41 1.81
C HIS A 108 -1.43 9.79 1.31
N TYR A 109 -1.41 9.34 0.06
CA TYR A 109 -2.49 8.52 -0.49
C TYR A 109 -2.03 7.07 -0.54
N HIS A 110 -2.78 6.17 0.09
CA HIS A 110 -2.67 4.75 -0.19
C HIS A 110 -3.58 4.42 -1.36
N VAL A 111 -3.02 3.86 -2.43
CA VAL A 111 -3.74 3.58 -3.67
C VAL A 111 -3.55 2.12 -4.03
N PHE A 112 -4.63 1.43 -4.32
CA PHE A 112 -4.61 0.14 -4.97
C PHE A 112 -5.11 0.31 -6.40
N VAL A 113 -4.35 -0.20 -7.37
CA VAL A 113 -4.66 -0.19 -8.80
C VAL A 113 -4.93 -1.63 -9.23
N MET A 114 -6.01 -1.85 -9.99
CA MET A 114 -6.42 -3.15 -10.49
C MET A 114 -6.35 -3.15 -12.02
N ILE A 115 -5.67 -4.13 -12.59
CA ILE A 115 -5.49 -4.27 -14.04
C ILE A 115 -5.63 -5.74 -14.46
N ASP A 116 -5.92 -5.96 -15.74
CA ASP A 116 -5.98 -7.31 -16.33
C ASP A 116 -4.64 -8.04 -16.13
N GLY A 117 -4.69 -9.09 -15.31
CA GLY A 117 -3.54 -9.93 -14.97
C GLY A 117 -3.07 -10.83 -16.11
N ASN A 118 -3.87 -11.01 -17.16
CA ASN A 118 -3.42 -11.72 -18.36
C ASN A 118 -2.50 -10.84 -19.22
N VAL A 119 -2.66 -9.51 -19.15
CA VAL A 119 -1.86 -8.57 -19.92
C VAL A 119 -0.58 -8.17 -19.17
N THR A 120 -0.65 -8.05 -17.85
CA THR A 120 0.54 -7.75 -17.05
C THR A 120 0.49 -8.43 -15.69
N GLN A 121 1.59 -9.10 -15.34
CA GLN A 121 1.79 -9.74 -14.04
C GLN A 121 2.95 -9.11 -13.25
N ASP A 122 3.54 -8.04 -13.79
CA ASP A 122 4.63 -7.33 -13.16
C ASP A 122 4.17 -6.02 -12.53
N HIS A 123 4.07 -6.05 -11.20
CA HIS A 123 3.80 -4.86 -10.40
C HIS A 123 4.87 -3.75 -10.52
N ARG A 124 6.14 -4.09 -10.82
CA ARG A 124 7.27 -3.14 -10.77
C ARG A 124 7.09 -2.07 -11.83
N THR A 125 6.56 -2.46 -12.98
CA THR A 125 6.28 -1.52 -14.06
C THR A 125 5.23 -0.47 -13.66
N ILE A 126 4.24 -0.83 -12.83
CA ILE A 126 3.23 0.10 -12.29
C ILE A 126 3.85 1.00 -11.21
N THR A 127 4.65 0.43 -10.31
CA THR A 127 5.39 1.20 -9.28
C THR A 127 6.34 2.21 -9.92
N ALA A 128 7.17 1.76 -10.86
CA ALA A 128 8.10 2.62 -11.60
C ALA A 128 7.37 3.73 -12.37
N LYS A 129 6.21 3.43 -12.96
CA LYS A 129 5.39 4.48 -13.58
C LYS A 129 4.91 5.50 -12.56
N SER A 130 4.49 5.05 -11.38
CA SER A 130 4.02 5.93 -10.30
C SER A 130 5.14 6.84 -9.78
N MET A 131 6.34 6.30 -9.59
CA MET A 131 7.54 7.07 -9.23
C MET A 131 7.85 8.15 -10.28
N ARG A 132 7.81 7.79 -11.58
CA ARG A 132 8.02 8.74 -12.67
C ARG A 132 6.97 9.85 -12.66
N LEU A 133 5.70 9.52 -12.39
CA LEU A 133 4.65 10.54 -12.26
C LEU A 133 4.92 11.48 -11.10
N ALA A 134 5.26 10.97 -9.91
CA ALA A 134 5.59 11.82 -8.78
C ALA A 134 6.77 12.76 -9.09
N LYS A 135 7.86 12.22 -9.66
CA LYS A 135 9.03 13.01 -10.06
C LYS A 135 8.72 14.07 -11.12
N SER A 136 7.94 13.74 -12.15
CA SER A 136 7.63 14.68 -13.24
C SER A 136 6.63 15.77 -12.85
N TYR A 137 5.86 15.58 -11.78
CA TYR A 137 4.77 16.47 -11.40
C TYR A 137 4.92 17.06 -10.00
N GLN A 138 6.15 17.20 -9.48
CA GLN A 138 6.40 17.79 -8.16
C GLN A 138 5.76 19.17 -7.96
N HIS A 139 5.66 19.98 -9.02
CA HIS A 139 4.95 21.28 -9.00
C HIS A 139 3.44 21.18 -8.69
N LEU A 140 2.84 19.99 -8.77
CA LEU A 140 1.46 19.73 -8.35
C LEU A 140 1.37 19.24 -6.89
N GLY A 141 2.48 19.24 -6.14
CA GLY A 141 2.53 18.86 -4.72
C GLY A 141 2.90 17.39 -4.47
N TYR A 142 3.34 16.64 -5.49
CA TYR A 142 3.94 15.31 -5.26
C TYR A 142 5.30 15.45 -4.59
N ASP A 143 5.59 14.58 -3.61
CA ASP A 143 6.92 14.41 -3.02
C ASP A 143 7.61 13.20 -3.67
N TYR A 144 7.24 11.99 -3.24
CA TYR A 144 7.77 10.75 -3.78
C TYR A 144 6.78 9.58 -3.70
N VAL A 145 7.11 8.51 -4.42
CA VAL A 145 6.48 7.19 -4.29
C VAL A 145 7.57 6.22 -3.85
N PRO A 146 7.39 5.43 -2.77
CA PRO A 146 8.38 4.43 -2.36
C PRO A 146 8.61 3.42 -3.48
N GLU A 147 9.88 3.14 -3.77
CA GLU A 147 10.26 2.14 -4.77
C GLU A 147 9.94 0.72 -4.30
N TYR A 148 10.16 0.47 -3.00
CA TYR A 148 9.94 -0.81 -2.36
C TYR A 148 8.83 -0.65 -1.32
N LEU A 149 7.76 -1.40 -1.55
CA LEU A 149 6.71 -1.62 -0.57
C LEU A 149 6.61 -3.13 -0.37
N ASP A 150 6.70 -3.56 0.88
CA ASP A 150 6.42 -4.96 1.20
C ASP A 150 4.98 -5.29 0.84
N ASP A 151 4.77 -6.52 0.37
CA ASP A 151 3.44 -7.06 0.12
C ASP A 151 2.57 -6.21 -0.83
N CYS A 152 3.22 -5.50 -1.76
CA CYS A 152 2.59 -4.47 -2.57
C CYS A 152 1.80 -4.96 -3.79
N PHE A 153 1.65 -6.27 -3.99
CA PHE A 153 0.80 -6.76 -5.07
C PHE A 153 0.15 -8.10 -4.75
N HIS A 154 -0.98 -8.34 -5.40
CA HIS A 154 -1.76 -9.57 -5.35
C HIS A 154 -2.12 -9.98 -6.77
N MET A 155 -2.12 -11.28 -7.04
CA MET A 155 -2.67 -11.85 -8.25
C MET A 155 -3.90 -12.64 -7.87
N VAL A 156 -5.05 -12.30 -8.44
CA VAL A 156 -6.32 -12.94 -8.13
C VAL A 156 -6.88 -13.56 -9.39
N GLU A 157 -7.12 -14.86 -9.35
CA GLU A 157 -7.76 -15.62 -10.43
C GLU A 157 -9.23 -15.83 -10.09
N VAL A 158 -10.09 -15.92 -11.11
CA VAL A 158 -11.51 -16.25 -10.90
C VAL A 158 -11.61 -17.63 -10.24
N GLY A 159 -12.45 -17.75 -9.21
CA GLY A 159 -12.59 -18.96 -8.39
C GLY A 159 -11.54 -19.10 -7.28
N ASP A 160 -10.48 -18.27 -7.25
CA ASP A 160 -9.50 -18.29 -6.16
C ASP A 160 -9.97 -17.44 -4.97
N LYS A 161 -10.83 -18.06 -4.16
CA LYS A 161 -11.45 -17.45 -2.97
C LYS A 161 -10.40 -17.04 -1.93
N ILE A 162 -9.31 -17.80 -1.80
CA ILE A 162 -8.22 -17.51 -0.85
C ILE A 162 -7.46 -16.26 -1.27
N ALA A 163 -7.10 -16.15 -2.55
CA ALA A 163 -6.45 -14.95 -3.08
C ALA A 163 -7.38 -13.73 -3.00
N TYR A 164 -8.68 -13.91 -3.28
CA TYR A 164 -9.68 -12.86 -3.12
C TYR A 164 -9.71 -12.33 -1.68
N ASN A 165 -9.88 -13.22 -0.70
CA ASN A 165 -9.97 -12.82 0.70
C ASN A 165 -8.66 -12.20 1.21
N THR A 166 -7.52 -12.70 0.74
CA THR A 166 -6.20 -12.14 1.05
C THR A 166 -6.06 -10.71 0.51
N VAL A 167 -6.45 -10.45 -0.74
CA VAL A 167 -6.38 -9.09 -1.31
C VAL A 167 -7.42 -8.17 -0.67
N PHE A 168 -8.63 -8.66 -0.40
CA PHE A 168 -9.70 -7.88 0.21
C PHE A 168 -9.31 -7.44 1.61
N ARG A 169 -8.78 -8.36 2.43
CA ARG A 169 -8.23 -8.04 3.74
C ARG A 169 -7.10 -7.02 3.65
N HIS A 170 -6.19 -7.13 2.69
CA HIS A 170 -5.12 -6.13 2.54
C HIS A 170 -5.68 -4.76 2.15
N MET A 171 -6.61 -4.71 1.19
CA MET A 171 -7.28 -3.49 0.76
C MET A 171 -8.18 -2.87 1.85
N SER A 172 -8.72 -3.68 2.77
CA SER A 172 -9.51 -3.20 3.91
C SER A 172 -8.73 -2.24 4.82
N TYR A 173 -7.38 -2.25 4.74
CA TYR A 173 -6.55 -1.22 5.36
C TYR A 173 -6.97 0.20 4.93
N LEU A 174 -7.42 0.40 3.68
CA LEU A 174 -7.95 1.66 3.18
C LEU A 174 -9.22 2.13 3.91
N ALA A 175 -9.93 1.24 4.61
CA ALA A 175 -11.17 1.55 5.33
C ALA A 175 -10.97 1.92 6.81
N LYS A 176 -9.78 1.73 7.40
CA LYS A 176 -9.50 2.10 8.81
C LYS A 176 -9.84 3.56 9.16
N GLU A 177 -10.47 3.80 10.31
CA GLU A 177 -10.89 5.12 10.82
C GLU A 177 -9.71 5.94 11.42
N ARG A 178 -8.90 5.34 12.30
CA ARG A 178 -8.04 6.03 13.31
C ARG A 178 -7.04 7.06 12.75
N THR A 179 -6.51 6.87 11.56
CA THR A 179 -5.55 7.80 10.93
C THR A 179 -6.16 8.60 9.79
N LYS A 180 -7.46 8.41 9.53
CA LYS A 180 -8.19 9.02 8.41
C LYS A 180 -9.21 10.06 8.85
N ASP A 181 -9.66 9.97 10.10
CA ASP A 181 -10.74 10.81 10.59
C ASP A 181 -10.37 11.82 11.69
N LYS A 182 -11.06 12.97 11.59
CA LYS A 182 -11.40 14.00 12.60
C LYS A 182 -10.65 15.33 12.63
N LYS A 183 -9.43 15.51 12.11
CA LYS A 183 -8.78 16.86 12.10
C LYS A 183 -8.38 17.43 10.74
N HIS A 184 -8.39 16.63 9.67
CA HIS A 184 -7.78 17.01 8.39
C HIS A 184 -8.63 16.65 7.16
N LEU A 185 -9.96 16.57 7.33
CA LEU A 185 -10.90 16.53 6.22
C LEU A 185 -10.52 17.67 5.25
N ALA A 186 -10.25 17.34 3.99
CA ALA A 186 -10.24 18.38 2.99
C ALA A 186 -11.60 19.06 3.06
N LYS A 187 -11.62 20.38 3.30
CA LYS A 187 -12.86 21.17 3.41
C LYS A 187 -13.82 20.91 2.24
N ARG A 188 -13.29 20.46 1.08
CA ARG A 188 -14.04 20.14 -0.14
C ARG A 188 -13.73 18.77 -0.75
N GLY A 189 -12.92 17.93 -0.10
CA GLY A 189 -12.36 16.69 -0.67
C GLY A 189 -12.83 15.44 0.08
N LYS A 190 -13.02 14.35 -0.67
CA LYS A 190 -13.32 13.02 -0.11
C LYS A 190 -12.08 12.41 0.55
N ASN A 191 -12.23 11.68 1.65
CA ASN A 191 -11.14 10.92 2.28
C ASN A 191 -10.77 9.66 1.51
N TYR A 192 -11.71 9.10 0.75
CA TYR A 192 -11.50 7.92 -0.06
C TYR A 192 -12.35 7.96 -1.32
N SER A 193 -11.96 7.18 -2.31
CA SER A 193 -12.79 6.89 -3.48
C SER A 193 -12.32 5.63 -4.17
N THR A 194 -13.23 5.00 -4.89
CA THR A 194 -12.95 3.88 -5.78
C THR A 194 -13.23 4.25 -7.23
N SER A 195 -12.85 3.36 -8.15
CA SER A 195 -13.39 3.36 -9.51
C SER A 195 -14.91 3.11 -9.49
N ARG A 196 -15.53 3.30 -10.66
CA ARG A 196 -16.97 3.10 -10.89
C ARG A 196 -17.18 2.06 -12.00
N ILE A 197 -16.44 0.95 -11.92
CA ILE A 197 -16.58 -0.16 -12.85
C ILE A 197 -17.81 -0.96 -12.43
N SER A 198 -18.71 -1.22 -13.38
CA SER A 198 -19.86 -2.10 -13.23
C SER A 198 -19.49 -3.53 -13.61
N ASN A 199 -20.23 -4.50 -13.09
CA ASN A 199 -20.08 -5.91 -13.44
C ASN A 199 -20.27 -6.12 -14.95
N SER A 200 -19.56 -7.11 -15.48
CA SER A 200 -19.75 -7.58 -16.84
C SER A 200 -21.06 -8.36 -16.97
N PRO A 201 -21.87 -8.15 -18.01
CA PRO A 201 -23.03 -9.00 -18.27
C PRO A 201 -22.63 -10.40 -18.77
N LYS A 202 -21.33 -10.63 -19.06
CA LYS A 202 -20.83 -11.88 -19.67
C LYS A 202 -20.44 -12.97 -18.67
N ARG A 203 -20.25 -12.62 -17.41
CA ARG A 203 -19.82 -13.52 -16.34
C ARG A 203 -20.68 -13.23 -15.13
N ASP A 204 -21.27 -14.28 -14.57
CA ASP A 204 -22.03 -14.15 -13.33
C ASP A 204 -21.08 -13.99 -12.13
N VAL A 205 -21.50 -13.22 -11.13
CA VAL A 205 -20.79 -13.06 -9.86
C VAL A 205 -20.67 -14.42 -9.15
N SER A 206 -21.65 -15.31 -9.36
CA SER A 206 -21.67 -16.67 -8.83
C SER A 206 -20.50 -17.55 -9.31
N GLU A 207 -19.86 -17.21 -10.43
CA GLU A 207 -18.63 -17.88 -10.89
C GLU A 207 -17.40 -17.52 -10.03
N VAL A 208 -17.49 -16.48 -9.20
CA VAL A 208 -16.42 -16.07 -8.28
C VAL A 208 -16.70 -16.56 -6.86
N PHE A 209 -17.97 -16.48 -6.41
CA PHE A 209 -18.44 -16.93 -5.11
C PHE A 209 -19.80 -17.60 -5.25
N ASP A 210 -19.95 -18.83 -4.75
CA ASP A 210 -21.21 -19.57 -4.76
C ASP A 210 -21.98 -19.41 -3.43
N SER A 211 -23.24 -19.84 -3.38
CA SER A 211 -24.06 -19.75 -2.16
C SER A 211 -23.60 -20.70 -1.04
N ALA A 212 -22.68 -21.62 -1.30
CA ALA A 212 -22.07 -22.46 -0.29
C ALA A 212 -20.88 -21.76 0.41
N ASP A 213 -20.45 -20.58 -0.07
CA ASP A 213 -19.37 -19.76 0.51
C ASP A 213 -19.80 -18.85 1.68
N ASN A 214 -20.76 -19.31 2.47
CA ASN A 214 -21.31 -18.53 3.59
C ASN A 214 -20.47 -18.58 4.88
N ASN A 215 -19.42 -19.39 4.91
CA ASN A 215 -18.51 -19.52 6.05
C ASN A 215 -17.23 -18.69 5.87
N ILE A 216 -16.57 -18.35 6.99
CA ILE A 216 -15.30 -17.62 6.96
C ILE A 216 -14.25 -18.40 6.17
N THR A 217 -13.89 -17.90 4.99
CA THR A 217 -12.95 -18.59 4.11
C THR A 217 -11.52 -18.24 4.51
N THR A 218 -10.63 -19.22 4.38
CA THR A 218 -9.19 -19.08 4.67
C THR A 218 -8.57 -17.92 3.89
N TYR A 219 -7.62 -17.23 4.51
CA TYR A 219 -6.86 -16.13 3.91
C TYR A 219 -5.43 -16.13 4.45
N PHE A 220 -4.54 -15.41 3.77
CA PHE A 220 -3.19 -15.18 4.24
C PHE A 220 -3.00 -13.76 4.76
N ASP A 221 -2.07 -13.59 5.69
CA ASP A 221 -1.71 -12.25 6.17
C ASP A 221 -0.94 -11.43 5.14
N LYS A 222 -0.26 -12.12 4.22
CA LYS A 222 0.59 -11.56 3.17
C LYS A 222 0.24 -12.16 1.80
N PRO A 223 0.44 -11.41 0.70
CA PRO A 223 0.29 -11.95 -0.65
C PRO A 223 1.18 -13.16 -0.87
N GLN A 224 0.59 -14.20 -1.43
CA GLN A 224 1.30 -15.41 -1.79
C GLN A 224 2.09 -15.18 -3.07
N ARG A 225 3.42 -15.39 -2.99
CA ARG A 225 4.29 -15.39 -4.16
C ARG A 225 4.35 -16.82 -4.66
N LYS A 226 3.99 -17.08 -5.92
CA LYS A 226 4.31 -18.38 -6.53
C LYS A 226 5.82 -18.59 -6.35
N PRO A 227 6.25 -19.77 -5.85
CA PRO A 227 7.67 -20.07 -5.83
C PRO A 227 8.22 -19.91 -7.26
N PRO A 228 9.45 -19.40 -7.43
CA PRO A 228 10.05 -19.31 -8.75
C PRO A 228 9.92 -20.69 -9.42
N LYS A 229 9.49 -20.72 -10.69
CA LYS A 229 9.56 -21.95 -11.50
C LYS A 229 11.00 -22.45 -11.38
N GLN A 230 11.16 -23.75 -11.10
CA GLN A 230 12.49 -24.36 -11.07
C GLN A 230 13.25 -23.95 -12.34
N PRO A 231 14.53 -23.54 -12.21
CA PRO A 231 15.31 -23.15 -13.38
C PRO A 231 15.30 -24.28 -14.40
N PRO A 232 15.36 -23.97 -15.71
CA PRO A 232 15.50 -25.00 -16.73
C PRO A 232 16.72 -25.86 -16.38
N THR A 233 16.56 -27.19 -16.43
CA THR A 233 17.66 -28.12 -16.22
C THR A 233 18.51 -28.10 -17.48
N ASP A 234 19.51 -27.23 -17.49
CA ASP A 234 20.48 -27.15 -18.57
C ASP A 234 21.48 -28.30 -18.38
N ASN A 235 21.55 -29.23 -19.35
CA ASN A 235 22.42 -30.42 -19.33
C ASN A 235 23.94 -30.11 -19.45
N ASN A 236 24.38 -28.91 -19.09
CA ASN A 236 25.78 -28.50 -19.13
C ASN A 236 26.21 -27.89 -17.80
N GLY A 237 26.43 -28.76 -16.80
CA GLY A 237 27.61 -28.77 -15.92
C GLY A 237 28.17 -27.51 -15.24
N LEU A 238 27.56 -26.33 -15.28
CA LEU A 238 27.91 -25.17 -14.46
C LEU A 238 26.64 -24.42 -14.02
N THR A 239 26.51 -24.26 -12.71
CA THR A 239 25.27 -24.15 -11.93
C THR A 239 24.70 -22.73 -11.88
N SER A 240 23.61 -22.50 -12.62
CA SER A 240 22.66 -21.37 -12.43
C SER A 240 22.20 -21.21 -10.97
N THR A 241 22.19 -22.32 -10.21
CA THR A 241 21.86 -22.36 -8.78
C THR A 241 22.88 -21.63 -7.90
N ASP A 242 24.17 -21.70 -8.21
CA ASP A 242 25.21 -21.09 -7.38
C ASP A 242 25.25 -19.57 -7.56
N ASP A 243 25.01 -19.09 -8.78
CA ASP A 243 24.88 -17.65 -9.07
C ASP A 243 23.60 -17.05 -8.44
N TYR A 244 22.52 -17.84 -8.38
CA TYR A 244 21.29 -17.47 -7.69
C TYR A 244 21.47 -17.41 -6.16
N LEU A 245 22.10 -18.43 -5.57
CA LEU A 245 22.39 -18.46 -4.13
C LEU A 245 23.36 -17.36 -3.74
N LYS A 246 24.35 -17.05 -4.59
CA LYS A 246 25.27 -15.92 -4.41
C LYS A 246 24.54 -14.58 -4.41
N LYS A 247 23.62 -14.34 -5.36
CA LYS A 247 22.78 -13.13 -5.38
C LYS A 247 21.89 -12.98 -4.14
N ILE A 248 21.37 -14.08 -3.60
CA ILE A 248 20.61 -14.07 -2.35
C ILE A 248 21.52 -13.72 -1.16
N ALA A 249 22.70 -14.33 -1.08
CA ALA A 249 23.68 -14.07 -0.03
C ALA A 249 24.16 -12.61 -0.06
N ASP A 250 24.47 -12.09 -1.25
CA ASP A 250 24.88 -10.69 -1.45
C ASP A 250 23.79 -9.70 -1.02
N LYS A 251 22.52 -10.02 -1.33
CA LYS A 251 21.37 -9.22 -0.91
C LYS A 251 21.22 -9.23 0.62
N LYS A 252 21.30 -10.40 1.27
CA LYS A 252 21.24 -10.50 2.73
C LYS A 252 22.39 -9.74 3.41
N MET A 253 23.61 -9.85 2.88
CA MET A 253 24.75 -9.08 3.39
C MET A 253 24.57 -7.58 3.24
N HIS A 254 23.97 -7.11 2.15
CA HIS A 254 23.71 -5.69 1.94
C HIS A 254 22.66 -5.16 2.92
N GLU A 255 21.58 -5.92 3.13
CA GLU A 255 20.55 -5.59 4.12
C GLU A 255 21.11 -5.55 5.55
N GLN A 256 21.99 -6.49 5.90
CA GLN A 256 22.68 -6.52 7.18
C GLN A 256 23.61 -5.31 7.37
N ARG A 257 24.41 -4.95 6.35
CA ARG A 257 25.25 -3.75 6.38
C ARG A 257 24.44 -2.47 6.55
N LEU A 258 23.27 -2.37 5.92
CA LEU A 258 22.35 -1.24 6.11
C LEU A 258 21.78 -1.19 7.53
N ALA A 259 21.45 -2.34 8.13
CA ALA A 259 20.96 -2.42 9.50
C ALA A 259 22.04 -1.99 10.51
N GLU A 260 23.27 -2.49 10.34
CA GLU A 260 24.43 -2.12 11.16
C GLU A 260 24.76 -0.63 11.03
N SER A 261 24.71 -0.08 9.82
CA SER A 261 24.93 1.36 9.61
C SER A 261 23.88 2.21 10.32
N LYS A 262 22.59 1.82 10.27
CA LYS A 262 21.52 2.52 11.00
C LYS A 262 21.73 2.44 12.51
N GLN A 263 22.13 1.28 13.02
CA GLN A 263 22.39 1.08 14.44
C GLN A 263 23.55 1.96 14.93
N ARG A 264 24.64 2.04 14.17
CA ARG A 264 25.76 2.95 14.49
C ARG A 264 25.34 4.42 14.51
N THR A 265 24.48 4.85 13.59
CA THR A 265 23.95 6.22 13.61
C THR A 265 23.13 6.50 14.86
N ILE A 266 22.32 5.54 15.31
CA ILE A 266 21.55 5.65 16.56
C ILE A 266 22.48 5.75 17.77
N GLU A 267 23.53 4.92 17.82
CA GLU A 267 24.51 4.94 18.91
C GLU A 267 25.28 6.26 18.99
N VAL A 268 25.72 6.79 17.84
CA VAL A 268 26.40 8.10 17.78
C VAL A 268 25.47 9.22 18.26
N ASN A 269 24.20 9.22 17.84
CA ASN A 269 23.24 10.23 18.29
C ASN A 269 22.99 10.14 19.81
N ASN A 270 22.89 8.93 20.36
CA ASN A 270 22.74 8.74 21.80
C ASN A 270 23.98 9.20 22.59
N LEU A 271 25.18 8.99 22.06
CA LEU A 271 26.43 9.49 22.65
C LEU A 271 26.49 11.03 22.64
N LEU A 272 26.15 11.66 21.51
CA LEU A 272 26.08 13.12 21.40
C LEU A 272 25.06 13.71 22.38
N ASP A 273 23.88 13.08 22.51
CA ASP A 273 22.86 13.48 23.48
C ASP A 273 23.31 13.29 24.93
N SER A 274 24.16 12.31 25.21
CA SER A 274 24.74 12.08 26.54
C SER A 274 25.81 13.11 26.87
N MET A 275 26.68 13.45 25.92
CA MET A 275 27.71 14.49 26.07
C MET A 275 27.08 15.86 26.31
N CYS A 276 26.06 16.23 25.52
CA CYS A 276 25.31 17.47 25.74
C CYS A 276 24.68 17.56 27.14
N ARG A 277 24.22 16.43 27.71
CA ARG A 277 23.64 16.40 29.07
C ARG A 277 24.72 16.51 30.15
N GLN A 278 25.91 15.95 29.93
CA GLN A 278 27.03 16.06 30.85
C GLN A 278 27.59 17.48 30.91
N ASP A 279 27.72 18.16 29.77
CA ASP A 279 28.17 19.56 29.71
C ASP A 279 27.20 20.52 30.41
N LEU A 280 25.88 20.26 30.33
CA LEU A 280 24.87 21.01 31.07
C LEU A 280 24.91 20.77 32.58
N SER A 281 25.41 19.61 33.03
CA SER A 281 25.58 19.28 34.46
C SER A 281 26.87 19.81 35.07
N GLN A 282 27.88 20.13 34.24
CA GLN A 282 29.16 20.72 34.64
C GLN A 282 29.23 22.24 34.42
N GLY A 283 28.07 22.89 34.25
CA GLY A 283 27.94 24.35 34.18
C GLY A 283 28.77 25.02 35.27
N GLN A 284 29.84 25.68 34.84
CA GLN A 284 30.80 26.36 35.68
C GLN A 284 30.08 27.40 36.55
N ASP A 285 30.33 27.33 37.85
CA ASP A 285 30.03 28.37 38.81
C ASP A 285 30.87 29.62 38.45
N THR A 286 30.23 30.59 37.79
CA THR A 286 30.86 31.86 37.39
C THR A 286 30.99 32.87 38.54
N SER A 287 30.77 32.46 39.81
CA SER A 287 30.81 33.37 40.97
C SER A 287 32.22 33.67 41.53
N LYS A 288 33.32 33.22 40.88
CA LYS A 288 34.70 33.39 41.41
C LYS A 288 35.71 34.06 40.46
N LEU A 289 35.29 35.07 39.70
CA LEU A 289 36.24 36.00 39.05
C LEU A 289 36.04 37.41 39.61
N ASN A 290 36.59 37.63 40.82
CA ASN A 290 36.92 38.97 41.28
C ASN A 290 38.12 39.45 40.46
N ILE A 291 37.89 40.40 39.57
CA ILE A 291 38.93 41.26 39.00
C ILE A 291 38.63 42.65 39.56
N GLU A 292 39.45 43.09 40.51
CA GLU A 292 39.46 44.46 41.02
C GLU A 292 39.87 45.43 39.91
N PHE A 293 39.25 46.62 39.92
CA PHE A 293 39.47 47.73 38.99
C PHE A 293 40.85 48.37 39.13
#